data_AF-A0ABD1I4Y3-F1
#
_entry.id   AF-A0ABD1I4Y3-F1
#
_cell.length_a   1.000
_cell.length_b   1.000
_cell.length_c   1.000
_cell.angle_alpha   90.00
_cell.angle_beta   90.00
_cell.angle_gamma   90.00
#
_symmetry.space_group_name_H-M   'P 1'
#
loop_
_entity.id
_entity.type
_entity.pdbx_description
1 polymer ?
#
loop_
_entity_poly.entity_id
_entity_poly.type
_entity_poly.pdbx_seq_one_letter_code
_entity_poly.pdbx_strand_id
1 'polypeptide(L)'
;MARSLLLLLASLFLSLTASNAVDSPTGIAAPPSCSDHGSQNSIACDVEEAKLKFALLESILEEKIGDLNVRTRYFGDFQRKIEEFTSEIDRLKTELSDFKEDHSRKDVKLSALEEEVRFLWDASRKNNFEIYDLEQRAFDAERRLKAGASQVEETSQIVSEQWIQIQKLEQAIYMVEVQTSKIRKELWKRCPVVKFFVNLYSDFLKSLMGILDPYVLRDGSMFASLISNAFQAFAAVKHYHYQLQGFVRHAIESHELTASLAHEEVVFFVASALVAFPVMTACMLLLSQFS
;
A
#
# COMPACT_ATOMS: atom_id res chain seq x y z
N MET A 1 -48.53 17.14 -48.96
CA MET A 1 -48.00 16.08 -49.84
C MET A 1 -49.13 15.20 -50.43
N ALA A 2 -50.02 14.61 -49.62
CA ALA A 2 -51.10 13.74 -50.10
C ALA A 2 -52.13 14.38 -51.08
N ARG A 3 -52.42 15.69 -50.96
CA ARG A 3 -53.33 16.40 -51.89
C ARG A 3 -52.77 16.61 -53.30
N SER A 4 -51.45 16.64 -53.45
CA SER A 4 -50.79 16.79 -54.76
C SER A 4 -50.77 15.48 -55.53
N LEU A 5 -50.75 14.34 -54.82
CA LEU A 5 -50.73 13.00 -55.40
C LEU A 5 -52.12 12.59 -55.96
N LEU A 6 -53.19 13.03 -55.29
CA LEU A 6 -54.58 12.79 -55.72
C LEU A 6 -54.95 13.54 -57.01
N LEU A 7 -54.39 14.74 -57.22
CA LEU A 7 -54.63 15.52 -58.45
C LEU A 7 -53.87 14.94 -59.66
N LEU A 8 -52.68 14.37 -59.45
CA LEU A 8 -51.90 13.71 -60.50
C LEU A 8 -52.51 12.38 -60.94
N LEU A 9 -53.13 11.63 -60.00
CA LEU A 9 -53.87 10.41 -60.33
C LEU A 9 -55.16 10.73 -61.11
N ALA A 10 -55.89 11.78 -60.74
CA ALA A 10 -57.12 12.19 -61.46
C ALA A 10 -56.85 12.69 -62.89
N SER A 11 -55.70 13.34 -63.16
CA SER A 11 -55.33 13.78 -64.52
C SER A 11 -54.91 12.62 -65.43
N LEU A 12 -54.42 11.51 -64.87
CA LEU A 12 -54.00 10.33 -65.63
C LEU A 12 -55.20 9.48 -66.10
N PHE A 13 -56.33 9.55 -65.39
CA PHE A 13 -57.56 8.83 -65.77
C PHE A 13 -58.40 9.55 -66.82
N LEU A 14 -58.27 10.88 -66.97
CA LEU A 14 -58.99 11.64 -68.01
C LEU A 14 -58.37 11.54 -69.41
N SER A 15 -57.09 11.19 -69.53
CA SER A 15 -56.40 11.06 -70.82
C SER A 15 -56.56 9.68 -71.47
N LEU A 16 -57.12 8.69 -70.77
CA LEU A 16 -57.23 7.31 -71.26
C LEU A 16 -58.55 7.00 -71.99
N THR A 17 -59.53 7.91 -72.02
CA THR A 17 -60.84 7.68 -72.65
C THR A 17 -61.08 8.48 -73.94
N ALA A 18 -60.04 9.07 -74.54
CA ALA A 18 -60.18 9.90 -75.74
C ALA A 18 -59.23 9.47 -76.85
N SER A 19 -59.47 8.31 -77.47
CA SER A 19 -59.13 8.04 -78.87
C SER A 19 -59.65 6.67 -79.24
N ASN A 20 -60.79 6.65 -79.95
CA ASN A 20 -61.18 5.60 -80.90
C ASN A 20 -62.37 6.14 -81.69
N ALA A 21 -62.13 7.14 -82.54
CA ALA A 21 -62.97 7.40 -83.70
C ALA A 21 -62.19 6.90 -84.91
N VAL A 22 -62.44 5.65 -85.28
CA VAL A 22 -61.97 5.06 -86.53
C VAL A 22 -62.96 5.51 -87.60
N ASP A 23 -62.69 6.65 -88.23
CA ASP A 23 -63.30 6.97 -89.52
C ASP A 23 -62.51 6.22 -90.60
N SER A 24 -63.15 5.21 -91.17
CA SER A 24 -62.64 4.52 -92.36
C SER A 24 -62.99 5.36 -93.61
N PRO A 25 -62.04 5.62 -94.52
CA PRO A 25 -62.32 6.33 -95.75
C PRO A 25 -63.10 5.40 -96.70
N THR A 26 -64.38 5.68 -96.89
CA THR A 26 -65.18 5.00 -97.93
C THR A 26 -64.95 5.72 -99.24
N GLY A 27 -63.98 5.23 -100.00
CA GLY A 27 -63.70 5.70 -101.35
C GLY A 27 -63.01 4.61 -102.15
N ILE A 28 -63.80 3.87 -102.93
CA ILE A 28 -63.47 3.16 -104.18
C ILE A 28 -64.85 2.78 -104.74
N ALA A 29 -65.36 3.57 -105.68
CA ALA A 29 -65.30 3.29 -107.11
C ALA A 29 -66.05 1.99 -107.46
N ALA A 30 -67.29 2.16 -107.91
CA ALA A 30 -68.04 1.12 -108.58
C ALA A 30 -67.39 0.77 -109.93
N PRO A 31 -67.15 -0.52 -110.23
CA PRO A 31 -66.99 -1.03 -111.57
C PRO A 31 -68.21 -1.90 -111.96
N PRO A 32 -68.33 -2.29 -113.23
CA PRO A 32 -69.59 -2.20 -113.97
C PRO A 32 -70.59 -3.28 -113.58
N SER A 33 -71.85 -2.85 -113.55
CA SER A 33 -73.03 -3.71 -113.67
C SER A 33 -72.83 -4.71 -114.83
N CYS A 34 -72.79 -6.00 -114.53
CA CYS A 34 -72.96 -7.05 -115.52
C CYS A 34 -74.40 -6.99 -116.02
N SER A 35 -74.56 -6.53 -117.25
CA SER A 35 -75.82 -6.57 -117.98
C SER A 35 -76.34 -8.00 -118.13
N ASP A 36 -77.66 -8.06 -118.06
CA ASP A 36 -78.55 -9.20 -118.25
C ASP A 36 -78.25 -10.03 -119.51
N HIS A 37 -77.79 -11.27 -119.34
CA HIS A 37 -77.97 -12.38 -120.28
C HIS A 37 -77.62 -13.76 -119.63
N GLY A 38 -78.64 -14.57 -119.32
CA GLY A 38 -78.53 -16.04 -119.18
C GLY A 38 -78.21 -16.60 -117.78
N SER A 39 -79.18 -17.30 -117.19
CA SER A 39 -79.20 -17.92 -115.84
C SER A 39 -78.02 -18.81 -115.43
N GLN A 40 -77.14 -19.26 -116.34
CA GLN A 40 -75.98 -20.10 -115.99
C GLN A 40 -74.67 -19.30 -115.81
N ASN A 41 -74.55 -18.10 -116.39
CA ASN A 41 -73.34 -17.28 -116.25
C ASN A 41 -73.31 -16.45 -114.96
N SER A 42 -74.48 -16.18 -114.35
CA SER A 42 -74.59 -15.49 -113.06
C SER A 42 -73.95 -16.27 -111.90
N ILE A 43 -74.22 -17.58 -111.82
CA ILE A 43 -73.75 -18.43 -110.72
C ILE A 43 -72.22 -18.62 -110.77
N ALA A 44 -71.65 -18.74 -111.97
CA ALA A 44 -70.20 -18.86 -112.16
C ALA A 44 -69.47 -17.58 -111.71
N CYS A 45 -70.05 -16.40 -112.00
CA CYS A 45 -69.55 -15.11 -111.55
C CYS A 45 -69.58 -14.99 -110.02
N ASP A 46 -70.69 -15.37 -109.39
CA ASP A 46 -70.84 -15.34 -107.92
C ASP A 46 -69.82 -16.26 -107.21
N VAL A 47 -69.54 -17.44 -107.79
CA VAL A 47 -68.53 -18.38 -107.26
C VAL A 47 -67.11 -17.81 -107.40
N GLU A 48 -66.82 -17.11 -108.49
CA GLU A 48 -65.52 -16.48 -108.71
C GLU A 48 -65.31 -15.28 -107.78
N GLU A 49 -66.35 -14.47 -107.56
CA GLU A 49 -66.36 -13.40 -106.56
C GLU A 49 -66.15 -13.97 -105.14
N ALA A 50 -66.82 -15.07 -104.80
CA ALA A 50 -66.67 -15.73 -103.51
C ALA A 50 -65.25 -16.27 -103.29
N LYS A 51 -64.60 -16.81 -104.33
CA LYS A 51 -63.20 -17.26 -104.27
C LYS A 51 -62.24 -16.10 -104.03
N LEU A 52 -62.42 -14.97 -104.72
CA LEU A 52 -61.59 -13.78 -104.50
C LEU A 52 -61.77 -13.23 -103.08
N LYS A 53 -63.01 -13.21 -102.56
CA LYS A 53 -63.28 -12.84 -101.16
C LYS A 53 -62.64 -13.80 -100.17
N PHE A 54 -62.64 -15.10 -100.45
CA PHE A 54 -61.98 -16.10 -99.61
C PHE A 54 -60.46 -15.89 -99.59
N ALA A 55 -59.84 -15.69 -100.76
CA ALA A 55 -58.41 -15.41 -100.86
C ALA A 55 -58.02 -14.11 -100.14
N LEU A 56 -58.87 -13.07 -100.23
CA LEU A 56 -58.68 -11.82 -99.50
C LEU A 56 -58.75 -12.03 -97.98
N LEU A 57 -59.76 -12.77 -97.51
CA LEU A 57 -59.91 -13.09 -96.09
C LEU A 57 -58.76 -13.94 -95.56
N GLU A 58 -58.26 -14.89 -96.34
CA GLU A 58 -57.10 -15.71 -96.01
C GLU A 58 -55.83 -14.87 -95.89
N SER A 59 -55.61 -13.93 -96.81
CA SER A 59 -54.50 -12.96 -96.74
C SER A 59 -54.57 -12.08 -95.50
N ILE A 60 -55.76 -11.53 -95.19
CA ILE A 60 -55.98 -10.72 -93.98
C ILE A 60 -55.75 -11.57 -92.72
N LEU A 61 -56.20 -12.82 -92.72
CA LEU A 61 -56.02 -13.73 -91.59
C LEU A 61 -54.53 -14.01 -91.35
N GLU A 62 -53.77 -14.33 -92.39
CA GLU A 62 -52.34 -14.59 -92.29
C GLU A 62 -51.57 -13.35 -91.81
N GLU A 63 -51.90 -12.16 -92.32
CA GLU A 63 -51.34 -10.89 -91.84
C GLU A 63 -51.63 -10.67 -90.35
N LYS A 64 -52.87 -10.93 -89.91
CA LYS A 64 -53.26 -10.80 -88.50
C LYS A 64 -52.58 -11.83 -87.60
N ILE A 65 -52.40 -13.07 -88.06
CA ILE A 65 -51.63 -14.09 -87.34
C ILE A 65 -50.17 -13.64 -87.20
N GLY A 66 -49.59 -13.07 -88.26
CA GLY A 66 -48.27 -12.46 -88.24
C GLY A 66 -48.13 -11.36 -87.17
N ASP A 67 -49.05 -10.37 -87.17
CA ASP A 67 -49.07 -9.29 -86.16
C ASP A 67 -49.21 -9.83 -84.74
N LEU A 68 -50.11 -10.81 -84.53
CA LEU A 68 -50.31 -11.45 -83.24
C LEU A 68 -49.06 -12.18 -82.75
N ASN A 69 -48.33 -12.85 -83.63
CA ASN A 69 -47.07 -13.52 -83.28
C ASN A 69 -45.97 -12.53 -82.88
N VAL A 70 -45.82 -11.42 -83.61
CA VAL A 70 -44.87 -10.35 -83.25
C VAL A 70 -45.23 -9.77 -81.88
N ARG A 71 -46.51 -9.48 -81.64
CA ARG A 71 -47.00 -8.97 -80.37
C ARG A 71 -46.80 -9.95 -79.21
N THR A 72 -47.01 -11.25 -79.46
CA THR A 72 -46.78 -12.31 -78.46
C THR A 72 -45.31 -12.39 -78.07
N ARG A 73 -44.38 -12.29 -79.04
CA ARG A 73 -42.94 -12.24 -78.76
C ARG A 73 -42.56 -11.03 -77.93
N TYR A 74 -43.09 -9.85 -78.29
CA TYR A 74 -42.89 -8.62 -77.52
C TYR A 74 -43.36 -8.79 -76.07
N PHE A 75 -44.57 -9.30 -75.83
CA PHE A 75 -45.05 -9.57 -74.47
C PHE A 75 -44.16 -10.57 -73.71
N GLY A 76 -43.64 -11.60 -74.38
CA GLY A 76 -42.69 -12.53 -73.77
C GLY A 76 -41.38 -11.86 -73.33
N ASP A 77 -40.84 -10.94 -74.14
CA ASP A 77 -39.64 -10.17 -73.79
C ASP A 77 -39.90 -9.23 -72.59
N PHE A 78 -41.09 -8.59 -72.54
CA PHE A 78 -41.51 -7.80 -71.38
C PHE A 78 -41.65 -8.64 -70.12
N GLN A 79 -42.25 -9.83 -70.23
CA GLN A 79 -42.41 -10.74 -69.10
C GLN A 79 -41.05 -11.17 -68.53
N ARG A 80 -40.09 -11.56 -69.38
CA ARG A 80 -38.74 -11.92 -68.93
C ARG A 80 -38.06 -10.75 -68.20
N LYS A 81 -38.22 -9.52 -68.68
CA LYS A 81 -37.65 -8.33 -68.02
C LYS A 81 -38.32 -8.04 -66.68
N ILE A 82 -39.63 -8.30 -66.57
CA ILE A 82 -40.36 -8.21 -65.30
C ILE A 82 -39.84 -9.25 -64.31
N GLU A 83 -39.60 -10.49 -64.75
CA GLU A 83 -39.05 -11.56 -63.90
C GLU A 83 -37.64 -11.22 -63.41
N GLU A 84 -36.80 -10.65 -64.28
CA GLU A 84 -35.45 -10.17 -63.92
C GLU A 84 -35.51 -9.05 -62.86
N PHE A 85 -36.34 -8.02 -63.09
CA PHE A 85 -36.52 -6.95 -62.11
C PHE A 85 -37.14 -7.44 -60.80
N THR A 86 -38.04 -8.42 -60.84
CA THR A 86 -38.63 -9.01 -59.63
C THR A 86 -37.55 -9.73 -58.81
N SER A 87 -36.70 -10.52 -59.47
CA SER A 87 -35.58 -11.20 -58.83
C SER A 87 -34.59 -10.23 -58.19
N GLU A 88 -34.30 -9.11 -58.86
CA GLU A 88 -33.42 -8.07 -58.35
C GLU A 88 -34.05 -7.32 -57.15
N ILE A 89 -35.35 -7.04 -57.19
CA ILE A 89 -36.08 -6.47 -56.05
C ILE A 89 -35.99 -7.41 -54.84
N ASP A 90 -36.17 -8.71 -55.03
CA ASP A 90 -36.08 -9.69 -53.95
C ASP A 90 -34.65 -9.80 -53.38
N ARG A 91 -33.62 -9.74 -54.24
CA ARG A 91 -32.21 -9.68 -53.82
C ARG A 91 -31.96 -8.43 -52.96
N LEU A 92 -32.31 -7.26 -53.47
CA LEU A 92 -32.10 -5.99 -52.77
C LEU A 92 -32.88 -5.91 -51.45
N LYS A 93 -34.09 -6.48 -51.41
CA LYS A 93 -34.89 -6.56 -50.18
C LYS A 93 -34.21 -7.42 -49.11
N THR A 94 -33.60 -8.52 -49.53
CA THR A 94 -32.85 -9.41 -48.62
C THR A 94 -31.60 -8.72 -48.09
N GLU A 95 -30.82 -8.07 -48.96
CA GLU A 95 -29.62 -7.30 -48.57
C GLU A 95 -29.96 -6.13 -47.64
N LEU A 96 -31.07 -5.43 -47.89
CA LEU A 96 -31.52 -4.36 -47.00
C LEU A 96 -31.93 -4.88 -45.62
N SER A 97 -32.54 -6.07 -45.56
CA SER A 97 -32.92 -6.71 -44.30
C SER A 97 -31.68 -7.11 -43.49
N ASP A 98 -30.70 -7.75 -44.15
CA ASP A 98 -29.43 -8.12 -43.52
C ASP A 98 -28.69 -6.89 -43.00
N PHE A 99 -28.55 -5.85 -43.82
CA PHE A 99 -27.92 -4.60 -43.42
C PHE A 99 -28.62 -3.94 -42.22
N LYS A 100 -29.96 -3.99 -42.17
CA LYS A 100 -30.73 -3.45 -41.06
C LYS A 100 -30.50 -4.21 -39.75
N GLU A 101 -30.43 -5.54 -39.81
CA GLU A 101 -30.12 -6.37 -38.65
C GLU A 101 -28.70 -6.08 -38.14
N ASP A 102 -27.74 -6.00 -39.06
CA ASP A 102 -26.34 -5.72 -38.77
C ASP A 102 -26.14 -4.32 -38.14
N HIS A 103 -26.87 -3.32 -38.65
CA HIS A 103 -26.92 -1.98 -38.06
C HIS A 103 -27.49 -2.01 -36.65
N SER A 104 -28.65 -2.68 -36.44
CA SER A 104 -29.26 -2.80 -35.12
C SER A 104 -28.33 -3.47 -34.11
N ARG A 105 -27.60 -4.51 -34.53
CA ARG A 105 -26.60 -5.17 -33.70
C ARG A 105 -25.44 -4.24 -33.33
N LYS A 106 -24.98 -3.42 -34.28
CA LYS A 106 -23.93 -2.42 -34.04
C LYS A 106 -24.41 -1.32 -33.10
N ASP A 107 -25.64 -0.84 -33.24
CA ASP A 107 -26.24 0.16 -32.35
C ASP A 107 -26.29 -0.34 -30.90
N VAL A 108 -26.74 -1.58 -30.67
CA VAL A 108 -26.77 -2.17 -29.32
C VAL A 108 -25.37 -2.22 -28.71
N LYS A 109 -24.35 -2.60 -29.48
CA LYS A 109 -22.96 -2.60 -29.03
C LYS A 109 -22.44 -1.19 -28.75
N LEU A 110 -22.81 -0.22 -29.60
CA LEU A 110 -22.44 1.18 -29.41
C LEU A 110 -23.02 1.72 -28.11
N SER A 111 -24.31 1.49 -27.85
CA SER A 111 -24.94 1.89 -26.58
C SER A 111 -24.30 1.22 -25.37
N ALA A 112 -23.97 -0.07 -25.45
CA ALA A 112 -23.26 -0.75 -24.36
C ALA A 112 -21.86 -0.13 -24.09
N LEU A 113 -21.15 0.25 -25.15
CA LEU A 113 -19.84 0.89 -25.03
C LEU A 113 -19.95 2.33 -24.49
N GLU A 114 -20.97 3.08 -24.90
CA GLU A 114 -21.26 4.43 -24.36
C GLU A 114 -21.53 4.39 -22.86
N GLU A 115 -22.27 3.38 -22.40
CA GLU A 115 -22.52 3.13 -20.98
C GLU A 115 -21.23 2.83 -20.21
N GLU A 116 -20.37 1.96 -20.74
CA GLU A 116 -19.07 1.66 -20.13
C GLU A 116 -18.18 2.91 -20.05
N VAL A 117 -18.12 3.71 -21.11
CA VAL A 117 -17.38 4.98 -21.12
C VAL A 117 -17.91 5.93 -20.04
N ARG A 118 -19.23 5.98 -19.83
CA ARG A 118 -19.84 6.80 -18.78
C ARG A 118 -19.43 6.31 -17.39
N PHE A 119 -19.48 4.99 -17.14
CA PHE A 119 -19.03 4.43 -15.86
C PHE A 119 -17.55 4.70 -15.60
N LEU A 120 -16.68 4.52 -16.60
CA LEU A 120 -15.26 4.82 -16.50
C LEU A 120 -15.01 6.30 -16.23
N TRP A 121 -15.80 7.19 -16.83
CA TRP A 121 -15.70 8.63 -16.58
C TRP A 121 -16.06 8.97 -15.12
N ASP A 122 -17.12 8.38 -14.58
CA ASP A 122 -17.53 8.58 -13.19
C ASP A 122 -16.49 8.03 -12.20
N ALA A 123 -15.95 6.84 -12.47
CA ALA A 123 -14.86 6.27 -11.67
C ALA A 123 -13.60 7.13 -11.74
N SER A 124 -13.23 7.62 -12.92
CA SER A 124 -12.10 8.53 -13.12
C SER A 124 -12.23 9.81 -12.30
N ARG A 125 -13.42 10.44 -12.33
CA ARG A 125 -13.70 11.63 -11.50
C ARG A 125 -13.55 11.33 -10.01
N LYS A 126 -14.11 10.21 -9.54
CA LYS A 126 -13.98 9.79 -8.14
C LYS A 126 -12.53 9.59 -7.74
N ASN A 127 -11.76 8.85 -8.54
CA ASN A 127 -10.34 8.62 -8.29
C ASN A 127 -9.54 9.92 -8.24
N ASN A 128 -9.87 10.89 -9.10
CA ASN A 128 -9.22 12.21 -9.08
C ASN A 128 -9.44 12.93 -7.74
N PHE A 129 -10.65 12.87 -7.16
CA PHE A 129 -10.91 13.42 -5.83
C PHE A 129 -10.14 12.68 -4.72
N GLU A 130 -10.10 11.35 -4.79
CA GLU A 130 -9.34 10.54 -3.83
C GLU A 130 -7.84 10.82 -3.89
N ILE A 131 -7.29 11.07 -5.08
CA ILE A 131 -5.89 11.49 -5.27
C ILE A 131 -5.64 12.81 -4.53
N TYR A 132 -6.50 13.82 -4.72
CA TYR A 132 -6.33 15.11 -4.03
C TYR A 132 -6.39 14.99 -2.50
N ASP A 133 -7.32 14.18 -1.95
CA ASP A 133 -7.39 13.93 -0.50
C ASP A 133 -6.12 13.25 0.01
N LEU A 134 -5.65 12.23 -0.72
CA LEU A 134 -4.45 11.49 -0.35
C LEU A 134 -3.20 12.38 -0.41
N GLU A 135 -3.06 13.21 -1.43
CA GLU A 135 -1.97 14.20 -1.56
C GLU A 135 -1.98 15.19 -0.39
N GLN A 136 -3.15 15.71 -0.01
CA GLN A 136 -3.27 16.63 1.13
C GLN A 136 -2.86 15.94 2.44
N ARG A 137 -3.28 14.69 2.64
CA ARG A 137 -2.91 13.90 3.82
C ARG A 137 -1.42 13.57 3.85
N ALA A 138 -0.83 13.24 2.71
CA ALA A 138 0.61 13.00 2.58
C ALA A 138 1.41 14.26 2.92
N PHE A 139 0.97 15.42 2.41
CA PHE A 139 1.59 16.70 2.72
C PHE A 139 1.51 17.04 4.22
N ASP A 140 0.36 16.81 4.87
CA ASP A 140 0.25 17.03 6.31
C ASP A 140 1.14 16.10 7.13
N ALA A 141 1.20 14.82 6.76
CA ALA A 141 2.08 13.84 7.38
C ALA A 141 3.57 14.23 7.22
N GLU A 142 3.97 14.72 6.05
CA GLU A 142 5.32 15.20 5.80
C GLU A 142 5.68 16.41 6.68
N ARG A 143 4.76 17.37 6.84
CA ARG A 143 4.97 18.50 7.75
C ARG A 143 5.15 18.07 9.20
N ARG A 144 4.32 17.14 9.68
CA ARG A 144 4.44 16.60 11.04
C ARG A 144 5.76 15.85 11.22
N LEU A 145 6.18 15.08 10.22
CA LEU A 145 7.46 14.39 10.24
C LEU A 145 8.63 15.38 10.32
N LYS A 146 8.61 16.46 9.51
CA LYS A 146 9.61 17.52 9.55
C LYS A 146 9.68 18.20 10.92
N ALA A 147 8.52 18.50 11.52
CA ALA A 147 8.45 19.07 12.86
C ALA A 147 9.03 18.12 13.92
N GLY A 148 8.64 16.84 13.90
CA GLY A 148 9.18 15.82 14.79
C GLY A 148 10.69 15.60 14.62
N ALA A 149 11.18 15.60 13.38
CA ALA A 149 12.61 15.49 13.09
C ALA A 149 13.39 16.68 13.66
N SER A 150 12.87 17.91 13.54
CA SER A 150 13.50 19.09 14.15
C SER A 150 13.55 19.01 15.67
N GLN A 151 12.48 18.52 16.31
CA GLN A 151 12.46 18.32 17.76
C GLN A 151 13.47 17.25 18.20
N VAL A 152 13.58 16.15 17.46
CA VAL A 152 14.56 15.10 17.74
C VAL A 152 15.98 15.65 17.64
N GLU A 153 16.28 16.44 16.61
CA GLU A 153 17.59 17.09 16.46
C GLU A 153 17.91 18.01 17.65
N GLU A 154 16.97 18.85 18.08
CA GLU A 154 17.12 19.70 19.27
C GLU A 154 17.41 18.87 20.53
N THR A 155 16.62 17.82 20.78
CA THR A 155 16.84 16.95 21.95
C THR A 155 18.16 16.19 21.88
N SER A 156 18.62 15.82 20.68
CA SER A 156 19.91 15.16 20.46
C SER A 156 21.08 16.07 20.85
N GLN A 157 21.00 17.35 20.48
CA GLN A 157 22.01 18.35 20.85
C GLN A 157 22.04 18.54 22.37
N ILE A 158 20.89 18.68 23.03
CA ILE A 158 20.78 18.80 24.49
C ILE A 158 21.38 17.58 25.20
N VAL A 159 21.01 16.36 24.78
CA VAL A 159 21.52 15.11 25.36
C VAL A 159 23.04 15.00 25.19
N SER A 160 23.57 15.41 24.03
CA SER A 160 25.01 15.42 23.78
C SER A 160 25.76 16.38 24.72
N GLU A 161 25.21 17.58 24.95
CA GLU A 161 25.77 18.53 25.92
C GLU A 161 25.73 17.99 27.36
N GLN A 162 24.59 17.45 27.78
CA GLN A 162 24.42 16.85 29.10
C GLN A 162 25.39 15.69 29.31
N TRP A 163 25.61 14.86 28.28
CA TRP A 163 26.59 13.77 28.33
C TRP A 163 28.02 14.28 28.61
N ILE A 164 28.45 15.35 27.93
CA ILE A 164 29.76 15.97 28.17
C ILE A 164 29.86 16.51 29.61
N GLN A 165 28.78 17.09 30.14
CA GLN A 165 28.75 17.59 31.51
C GLN A 165 28.87 16.46 32.54
N ILE A 166 28.14 15.36 32.34
CA ILE A 166 28.24 14.17 33.19
C ILE A 166 29.67 13.64 33.20
N GLN A 167 30.30 13.50 32.03
CA GLN A 167 31.70 13.04 31.94
C GLN A 167 32.68 13.95 32.71
N LYS A 168 32.49 15.27 32.66
CA LYS A 168 33.31 16.22 33.44
C LYS A 168 33.08 16.08 34.95
N LEU A 169 31.83 15.91 35.37
CA LEU A 169 31.49 15.70 36.78
C LEU A 169 32.05 14.38 37.31
N GLU A 170 31.96 13.31 36.55
CA GLU A 170 32.56 12.01 36.90
C GLU A 170 34.07 12.12 37.11
N GLN A 171 34.78 12.82 36.21
CA GLN A 171 36.21 13.08 36.36
C GLN A 171 36.52 13.93 37.60
N ALA A 172 35.73 14.97 37.87
CA ALA A 172 35.91 15.83 39.04
C ALA A 172 35.69 15.04 40.35
N ILE A 173 34.65 14.20 40.40
CA ILE A 173 34.37 13.30 41.54
C ILE A 173 35.54 12.36 41.75
N TYR A 174 36.01 11.69 40.71
CA TYR A 174 37.16 10.79 40.80
C TYR A 174 38.41 11.50 41.33
N MET A 175 38.70 12.70 40.83
CA MET A 175 39.83 13.50 41.32
C MET A 175 39.68 13.89 42.78
N VAL A 176 38.49 14.31 43.21
CA VAL A 176 38.20 14.65 44.61
C VAL A 176 38.34 13.42 45.51
N GLU A 177 37.83 12.26 45.10
CA GLU A 177 37.93 11.01 45.87
C GLU A 177 39.40 10.59 46.05
N VAL A 178 40.20 10.66 44.98
CA VAL A 178 41.64 10.37 45.02
C VAL A 178 42.37 11.34 45.94
N GLN A 179 42.10 12.64 45.85
CA GLN A 179 42.75 13.63 46.72
C GLN A 179 42.32 13.50 48.17
N THR A 180 41.04 13.28 48.43
CA THR A 180 40.50 13.08 49.78
C THR A 180 41.11 11.84 50.41
N SER A 181 41.25 10.74 49.65
CA SER A 181 41.92 9.52 50.10
C SER A 181 43.40 9.76 50.42
N LYS A 182 44.12 10.55 49.61
CA LYS A 182 45.51 10.93 49.88
C LYS A 182 45.65 11.77 51.15
N ILE A 183 44.85 12.83 51.27
CA ILE A 183 44.82 13.71 52.45
C ILE A 183 44.45 12.90 53.68
N ARG A 184 43.44 12.03 53.60
CA ARG A 184 43.03 11.14 54.70
C ARG A 184 44.17 10.24 55.14
N LYS A 185 44.91 9.63 54.21
CA LYS A 185 46.10 8.81 54.52
C LYS A 185 47.20 9.63 55.20
N GLU A 186 47.47 10.83 54.72
CA GLU A 186 48.48 11.71 55.33
C GLU A 186 48.06 12.24 56.71
N LEU A 187 46.78 12.57 56.90
CA LEU A 187 46.22 12.94 58.19
C LEU A 187 46.31 11.77 59.17
N TRP A 188 45.96 10.56 58.73
CA TRP A 188 46.09 9.32 59.51
C TRP A 188 47.53 9.11 60.01
N LYS A 189 48.55 9.36 59.17
CA LYS A 189 49.96 9.30 59.58
C LYS A 189 50.36 10.39 60.59
N ARG A 190 49.73 11.56 60.53
CA ARG A 190 50.03 12.74 61.37
C ARG A 190 49.25 12.78 62.69
N CYS A 191 48.19 12.00 62.84
CA CYS A 191 47.44 11.91 64.09
C CYS A 191 48.36 11.47 65.25
N PRO A 192 48.53 12.28 66.31
CA PRO A 192 49.39 11.95 67.44
C PRO A 192 49.04 10.61 68.08
N VAL A 193 47.74 10.30 68.11
CA VAL A 193 47.19 9.04 68.61
C VAL A 193 47.68 7.87 67.75
N VAL A 194 47.49 7.91 66.43
CA VAL A 194 47.94 6.85 65.52
C VAL A 194 49.45 6.68 65.62
N LYS A 195 50.21 7.79 65.62
CA LYS A 195 51.67 7.77 65.80
C LYS A 195 52.07 7.14 67.14
N PHE A 196 51.33 7.43 68.22
CA PHE A 196 51.53 6.82 69.53
C PHE A 196 51.33 5.30 69.49
N PHE A 197 50.23 4.80 68.89
CA PHE A 197 50.00 3.35 68.78
C PHE A 197 51.04 2.65 67.90
N VAL A 198 51.43 3.26 66.77
CA VAL A 198 52.47 2.70 65.89
C VAL A 198 53.81 2.62 66.62
N ASN A 199 54.20 3.68 67.33
CA ASN A 199 55.44 3.69 68.11
C ASN A 199 55.38 2.69 69.28
N LEU A 200 54.30 2.71 70.06
CA LEU A 200 54.10 1.80 71.19
C LEU A 200 54.16 0.33 70.75
N TYR A 201 53.50 0.00 69.63
CA TYR A 201 53.53 -1.36 69.09
C TYR A 201 54.90 -1.74 68.54
N SER A 202 55.59 -0.82 67.85
CA SER A 202 56.95 -1.03 67.35
C SER A 202 57.94 -1.27 68.48
N ASP A 203 57.88 -0.48 69.55
CA ASP A 203 58.76 -0.60 70.72
C ASP A 203 58.43 -1.87 71.51
N PHE A 204 57.14 -2.19 71.66
CA PHE A 204 56.71 -3.46 72.26
C PHE A 204 57.18 -4.67 71.46
N LEU A 205 57.04 -4.67 70.13
CA LEU A 205 57.53 -5.76 69.28
C LEU A 205 59.04 -5.90 69.35
N LYS A 206 59.79 -4.80 69.37
CA LYS A 206 61.26 -4.84 69.52
C LYS A 206 61.67 -5.37 70.89
N SER A 207 61.01 -4.93 71.96
CA SER A 207 61.26 -5.41 73.32
C SER A 207 60.94 -6.91 73.43
N LEU A 208 59.78 -7.32 72.94
CA LEU A 208 59.38 -8.73 72.90
C LEU A 208 60.37 -9.57 72.09
N MET A 209 60.77 -9.10 70.92
CA MET A 209 61.69 -9.84 70.05
C MET A 209 63.11 -9.90 70.63
N GLY A 210 63.58 -8.85 71.31
CA GLY A 210 64.86 -8.88 72.03
C GLY A 210 64.87 -9.82 73.24
N ILE A 211 63.74 -9.97 73.94
CA ILE A 211 63.59 -10.91 75.07
C ILE A 211 63.47 -12.35 74.56
N LEU A 212 62.82 -12.56 73.42
CA LEU A 212 62.67 -13.88 72.80
C LEU A 212 63.88 -14.33 71.96
N ASP A 213 64.80 -13.42 71.60
CA ASP A 213 65.98 -13.68 70.76
C ASP A 213 66.83 -14.89 71.25
N PRO A 214 67.07 -15.10 72.57
CA PRO A 214 67.81 -16.25 73.06
C PRO A 214 67.05 -17.59 72.97
N TYR A 215 65.72 -17.56 72.87
CA TYR A 215 64.84 -18.75 72.86
C TYR A 215 64.40 -19.15 71.45
N VAL A 216 64.18 -18.17 70.56
CA VAL A 216 63.72 -18.39 69.17
C VAL A 216 64.80 -19.06 68.33
N LEU A 217 66.09 -18.82 68.63
CA LEU A 217 67.21 -19.42 67.90
C LEU A 217 67.39 -20.94 68.16
N ARG A 218 66.78 -21.50 69.22
CA ARG A 218 67.01 -22.91 69.63
C ARG A 218 65.92 -23.90 69.18
N ASP A 219 64.66 -23.47 69.02
CA ASP A 219 63.58 -24.36 68.57
C ASP A 219 62.43 -23.59 67.88
N GLY A 220 62.48 -23.50 66.54
CA GLY A 220 61.52 -22.76 65.73
C GLY A 220 60.09 -23.32 65.73
N SER A 221 59.88 -24.56 66.23
CA SER A 221 58.56 -25.21 66.24
C SER A 221 57.63 -24.63 67.32
N MET A 222 58.18 -24.24 68.48
CA MET A 222 57.41 -23.68 69.60
C MET A 222 56.89 -22.28 69.28
N PHE A 223 57.69 -21.48 68.56
CA PHE A 223 57.32 -20.14 68.12
C PHE A 223 56.16 -20.16 67.11
N ALA A 224 56.16 -21.11 66.17
CA ALA A 224 55.08 -21.28 65.20
C ALA A 224 53.74 -21.66 65.88
N SER A 225 53.76 -22.53 66.89
CA SER A 225 52.57 -22.87 67.69
C SER A 225 52.04 -21.68 68.49
N LEU A 226 52.93 -20.89 69.10
CA LEU A 226 52.57 -19.69 69.85
C LEU A 226 51.93 -18.64 68.95
N ILE A 227 52.48 -18.44 67.75
CA ILE A 227 51.91 -17.56 66.71
C ILE A 227 50.54 -18.07 66.26
N SER A 228 50.37 -19.36 66.01
CA SER A 228 49.10 -19.94 65.59
C SER A 228 48.01 -19.77 66.66
N ASN A 229 48.34 -20.03 67.92
CA ASN A 229 47.44 -19.82 69.06
C ASN A 229 47.11 -18.32 69.25
N ALA A 230 48.09 -17.44 69.08
CA ALA A 230 47.88 -15.99 69.13
C ALA A 230 46.95 -15.51 68.01
N PHE A 231 47.07 -16.05 66.78
CA PHE A 231 46.15 -15.75 65.68
C PHE A 231 44.73 -16.24 65.96
N GLN A 232 44.57 -17.42 66.58
CA GLN A 232 43.26 -17.94 66.95
C GLN A 232 42.62 -17.12 68.08
N ALA A 233 43.40 -16.72 69.08
CA ALA A 233 42.96 -15.80 70.13
C ALA A 233 42.59 -14.43 69.55
N PHE A 234 43.37 -13.92 68.60
CA PHE A 234 43.07 -12.66 67.91
C PHE A 234 41.76 -12.74 67.10
N ALA A 235 41.48 -13.86 66.44
CA ALA A 235 40.22 -14.07 65.74
C ALA A 235 39.01 -14.07 66.70
N ALA A 236 39.15 -14.70 67.87
CA ALA A 236 38.13 -14.65 68.92
C ALA A 236 37.94 -13.23 69.47
N VAL A 237 39.04 -12.53 69.76
CA VAL A 237 39.02 -11.13 70.21
C VAL A 237 38.35 -10.22 69.18
N LYS A 238 38.58 -10.43 67.88
CA LYS A 238 37.92 -9.69 66.81
C LYS A 238 36.41 -9.87 66.80
N HIS A 239 35.92 -11.08 67.08
CA HIS A 239 34.48 -11.35 67.22
C HIS A 239 33.88 -10.59 68.42
N TYR A 240 34.55 -10.60 69.57
CA TYR A 240 34.11 -9.84 70.75
C TYR A 240 34.28 -8.32 70.57
N HIS A 241 35.24 -7.88 69.77
CA HIS A 241 35.44 -6.46 69.46
C HIS A 241 34.24 -5.86 68.73
N TYR A 242 33.66 -6.57 67.78
CA TYR A 242 32.42 -6.16 67.11
C TYR A 242 31.24 -6.05 68.09
N GLN A 243 31.10 -7.02 69.00
CA GLN A 243 30.08 -6.94 70.06
C GLN A 243 30.32 -5.76 71.00
N LEU A 244 31.57 -5.53 71.41
CA LEU A 244 31.99 -4.43 72.28
C LEU A 244 31.73 -3.07 71.63
N GLN A 245 31.90 -2.94 70.32
CA GLN A 245 31.52 -1.72 69.60
C GLN A 245 30.03 -1.40 69.75
N GLY A 246 29.15 -2.41 69.72
CA GLY A 246 27.72 -2.23 69.97
C GLY A 246 27.45 -1.67 71.37
N PHE A 247 28.10 -2.21 72.39
CA PHE A 247 27.99 -1.73 73.77
C PHE A 247 28.57 -0.33 73.97
N VAL A 248 29.75 -0.05 73.40
CA VAL A 248 30.41 1.25 73.46
C VAL A 248 29.57 2.31 72.76
N ARG A 249 28.99 2.00 71.59
CA ARG A 249 28.08 2.90 70.87
C ARG A 249 26.87 3.25 71.73
N HIS A 250 26.21 2.24 72.28
CA HIS A 250 25.05 2.43 73.15
C HIS A 250 25.39 3.26 74.41
N ALA A 251 26.55 3.00 75.02
CA ALA A 251 27.01 3.75 76.18
C ALA A 251 27.29 5.23 75.83
N ILE A 252 27.92 5.51 74.70
CA ILE A 252 28.23 6.87 74.23
C ILE A 252 26.95 7.64 73.86
N GLU A 253 25.99 6.99 73.21
CA GLU A 253 24.70 7.56 72.81
C GLU A 253 23.78 7.83 74.01
N SER A 254 23.89 7.05 75.09
CA SER A 254 23.07 7.20 76.29
C SER A 254 23.34 8.48 77.10
N HIS A 255 24.43 9.19 76.82
CA HIS A 255 24.83 10.40 77.54
C HIS A 255 24.74 11.61 76.61
N GLU A 256 23.93 12.62 76.97
CA GLU A 256 23.65 13.79 76.13
C GLU A 256 24.91 14.55 75.66
N LEU A 257 25.97 14.56 76.47
CA LEU A 257 27.23 15.25 76.14
C LEU A 257 28.13 14.46 75.19
N THR A 258 28.06 13.13 75.19
CA THR A 258 28.91 12.27 74.36
C THR A 258 28.19 11.69 73.15
N ALA A 259 26.87 11.84 73.07
CA ALA A 259 26.06 11.37 71.93
C ALA A 259 26.54 11.95 70.59
N SER A 260 27.05 13.19 70.59
CA SER A 260 27.65 13.83 69.41
C SER A 260 28.96 13.17 68.94
N LEU A 261 29.62 12.39 69.80
CA LEU A 261 30.84 11.64 69.51
C LEU A 261 30.59 10.17 69.09
N ALA A 262 29.33 9.73 68.98
CA ALA A 262 28.96 8.36 68.60
C ALA A 262 29.23 8.00 67.12
N HIS A 263 30.26 8.59 66.52
CA HIS A 263 30.73 8.23 65.20
C HIS A 263 31.38 6.83 65.21
N GLU A 264 31.21 6.10 64.11
CA GLU A 264 31.70 4.72 63.97
C GLU A 264 33.20 4.59 64.23
N GLU A 265 34.00 5.60 63.86
CA GLU A 265 35.44 5.63 64.08
C GLU A 265 35.82 5.76 65.57
N VAL A 266 35.09 6.58 66.34
CA VAL A 266 35.34 6.78 67.78
C VAL A 266 34.94 5.52 68.56
N VAL A 267 33.79 4.93 68.21
CA VAL A 267 33.32 3.67 68.79
C VAL A 267 34.32 2.55 68.53
N PHE A 268 34.81 2.41 67.29
CA PHE A 268 35.84 1.44 66.93
C PHE A 268 37.12 1.65 67.75
N PHE A 269 37.56 2.90 67.89
CA PHE A 269 38.80 3.23 68.61
C PHE A 269 38.69 2.96 70.11
N VAL A 270 37.59 3.36 70.76
CA VAL A 270 37.36 3.12 72.18
C VAL A 270 37.20 1.63 72.48
N ALA A 271 36.47 0.89 71.64
CA ALA A 271 36.38 -0.57 71.76
C ALA A 271 37.76 -1.25 71.58
N SER A 272 38.59 -0.74 70.65
CA SER A 272 39.96 -1.25 70.44
C SER A 272 40.85 -0.96 71.65
N ALA A 273 40.76 0.25 72.20
CA ALA A 273 41.51 0.68 73.38
C ALA A 273 41.17 -0.17 74.62
N LEU A 274 39.88 -0.43 74.87
CA LEU A 274 39.42 -1.24 75.99
C LEU A 274 39.95 -2.68 75.96
N VAL A 275 40.23 -3.22 74.77
CA VAL A 275 40.82 -4.54 74.60
C VAL A 275 42.34 -4.48 74.64
N ALA A 276 42.94 -3.53 73.92
CA ALA A 276 44.38 -3.45 73.75
C ALA A 276 45.10 -2.99 75.03
N PHE A 277 44.56 -2.01 75.76
CA PHE A 277 45.23 -1.48 76.95
C PHE A 277 45.42 -2.51 78.06
N PRO A 278 44.42 -3.31 78.48
CA PRO A 278 44.61 -4.32 79.52
C PRO A 278 45.63 -5.40 79.12
N VAL A 279 45.59 -5.84 77.85
CA VAL A 279 46.54 -6.82 77.33
C VAL A 279 47.95 -6.25 77.32
N MET A 280 48.12 -5.03 76.81
CA MET A 280 49.42 -4.35 76.78
C MET A 280 49.94 -4.08 78.20
N THR A 281 49.10 -3.64 79.14
CA THR A 281 49.49 -3.42 80.54
C THR A 281 49.89 -4.73 81.21
N ALA A 282 49.12 -5.81 81.02
CA ALA A 282 49.46 -7.13 81.55
C ALA A 282 50.79 -7.64 80.96
N CYS A 283 50.98 -7.51 79.64
CA CYS A 283 52.24 -7.88 78.99
C CYS A 283 53.41 -7.04 79.49
N MET A 284 53.26 -5.72 79.61
CA MET A 284 54.31 -4.84 80.13
C MET A 284 54.68 -5.17 81.58
N LEU A 285 53.69 -5.47 82.44
CA LEU A 285 53.93 -5.91 83.82
C LEU A 285 54.65 -7.25 83.87
N LEU A 286 54.23 -8.23 83.06
CA LEU A 286 54.90 -9.53 82.98
C LEU A 286 56.33 -9.41 82.48
N LEU A 287 56.56 -8.66 81.39
CA LEU A 287 57.89 -8.46 80.82
C LEU A 287 58.81 -7.65 81.76
N SER A 288 58.26 -6.74 82.57
CA SER A 288 59.05 -6.00 83.57
C SER A 288 59.61 -6.88 84.68
N GLN A 289 59.08 -8.09 84.89
CA GLN A 289 59.65 -9.05 85.86
C GLN A 289 60.82 -9.86 85.29
N PHE A 290 61.01 -9.85 83.96
CA PHE A 290 62.07 -10.58 83.26
C PHE A 290 63.19 -9.67 82.73
N SER A 291 63.07 -8.35 82.92
CA SER A 291 64.13 -7.37 82.67
C SER A 291 65.00 -7.17 83.91
#